data_AF-A0A1G2SB37-F1
#
_entry.id   AF-A0A1G2SB37-F1
#
_cell.length_a   1.000
_cell.length_b   1.000
_cell.length_c   1.000
_cell.angle_alpha   90.00
_cell.angle_beta   90.00
_cell.angle_gamma   90.00
#
_symmetry.space_group_name_H-M   'P 1'
#
loop_
_entity.id
_entity.type
_entity.pdbx_description
1 polymer ?
#
loop_
_entity_poly.entity_id
_entity_poly.type
_entity_poly.pdbx_seq_one_letter_code
_entity_poly.pdbx_strand_id
1 'polypeptide(L)' 'MKKPSQKRGFMQIVLLAIIIIAALGYFNIDLRTVIESPIIQKIWNIFVVGWKTYLQPFVMYLWTSFNGLSK' A
#
# COMPACT_ATOMS: atom_id res chain seq x y z
N MET A 1 5.32 29.73 -5.20
CA MET A 1 5.01 28.28 -5.23
C MET A 1 4.21 27.92 -3.97
N LYS A 2 2.95 27.50 -4.10
CA LYS A 2 2.12 27.09 -2.94
C LYS A 2 2.58 25.70 -2.49
N LYS A 3 3.08 25.58 -1.26
CA LYS A 3 3.44 24.30 -0.65
C LYS A 3 2.18 23.41 -0.62
N PRO A 4 2.18 22.18 -1.16
CA PRO A 4 1.05 21.29 -0.99
C PRO A 4 0.87 21.04 0.51
N SER A 5 -0.31 21.40 1.01
CA SER A 5 -0.68 21.24 2.41
C SER A 5 -0.68 19.75 2.75
N GLN A 6 0.42 19.27 3.33
CA GLN A 6 0.66 17.87 3.70
C GLN A 6 -0.42 17.28 4.62
N LYS A 7 -1.13 18.12 5.39
CA LYS A 7 -2.24 17.70 6.27
C LYS A 7 -3.49 17.26 5.52
N ARG A 8 -3.70 17.72 4.28
CA ARG A 8 -4.93 17.44 3.51
C ARG A 8 -4.94 16.03 2.92
N GLY A 9 -3.77 15.53 2.50
CA GLY A 9 -3.63 14.17 1.96
C GLY A 9 -3.87 13.09 3.02
N PHE A 10 -3.35 13.29 4.25
CA PHE A 10 -3.54 12.31 5.33
C PHE A 10 -5.03 12.15 5.70
N MET A 11 -5.76 13.26 5.84
CA MET A 11 -7.19 13.22 6.17
C MET A 11 -8.01 12.50 5.08
N GLN A 12 -7.65 12.67 3.80
CA GLN A 12 -8.29 11.98 2.68
C GLN A 12 -8.06 10.47 2.73
N ILE A 13 -6.84 10.03 3.05
CA ILE A 13 -6.52 8.60 3.18
C ILE A 13 -7.30 7.97 4.34
N VAL A 14 -7.40 8.66 5.48
CA VAL A 14 -8.17 8.18 6.64
C VAL A 14 -9.66 8.06 6.29
N LEU A 15 -10.25 9.07 5.65
CA LEU A 15 -11.65 9.02 5.20
C LEU A 15 -11.89 7.87 4.20
N LEU A 16 -10.97 7.66 3.26
CA LEU A 16 -11.08 6.60 2.28
C LEU A 16 -11.00 5.22 2.95
N ALA A 17 -10.10 5.04 3.93
CA ALA A 17 -10.01 3.82 4.71
C ALA A 17 -11.31 3.53 5.48
N ILE A 18 -11.92 4.55 6.09
CA ILE A 18 -13.21 4.42 6.79
C ILE A 18 -14.32 3.98 5.81
N ILE A 19 -14.41 4.60 4.63
CA ILE A 19 -15.41 4.25 3.60
C ILE A 19 -15.23 2.79 3.15
N ILE A 20 -13.99 2.35 2.93
CA ILE A 20 -13.71 0.97 2.53
C ILE A 20 -14.12 -0.01 3.63
N ILE A 21 -13.76 0.25 4.88
CA ILE A 21 -14.15 -0.60 6.02
C ILE A 21 -15.67 -0.66 6.17
N ALA A 22 -16.36 0.49 6.05
CA ALA A 22 -17.81 0.56 6.11
C ALA A 22 -18.48 -0.20 4.96
N ALA A 23 -17.95 -0.09 3.74
CA ALA A 23 -18.43 -0.86 2.59
C ALA A 23 -18.27 -2.37 2.80
N LEU A 24 -17.09 -2.80 3.27
CA LEU A 24 -16.83 -4.21 3.59
C LEU A 24 -17.81 -4.74 4.65
N GLY A 25 -18.07 -3.97 5.70
CA GLY A 25 -19.06 -4.29 6.72
C GLY A 25 -20.49 -4.35 6.16
N TYR A 26 -20.90 -3.38 5.32
CA TYR A 26 -22.22 -3.34 4.70
C TYR A 26 -22.51 -4.58 3.84
N PHE A 27 -21.53 -5.01 3.04
CA PHE A 27 -21.67 -6.20 2.20
C PHE A 27 -21.46 -7.53 2.97
N ASN A 28 -21.28 -7.49 4.30
CA ASN A 28 -20.88 -8.65 5.11
C ASN A 28 -19.67 -9.40 4.52
N ILE A 29 -18.78 -8.66 3.86
CA ILE A 29 -17.55 -9.21 3.30
C ILE A 29 -16.57 -9.37 4.46
N ASP A 30 -16.42 -10.59 4.93
CA ASP A 30 -15.39 -10.91 5.90
C ASP A 30 -14.02 -10.82 5.20
N LEU A 31 -13.22 -9.84 5.61
CA LEU A 31 -11.85 -9.66 5.12
C LEU A 31 -11.03 -10.94 5.24
N ARG A 32 -11.32 -11.77 6.24
CA ARG A 32 -10.68 -13.09 6.40
C ARG A 32 -10.97 -13.98 5.20
N THR A 33 -12.23 -14.10 4.78
CA THR A 33 -12.62 -14.92 3.63
C THR A 33 -12.03 -14.43 2.31
N VAL A 34 -11.87 -13.10 2.16
CA VAL A 34 -11.22 -12.51 0.98
C VAL A 34 -9.74 -12.87 0.96
N ILE A 35 -9.04 -12.70 2.08
CA ILE A 35 -7.60 -13.00 2.18
C ILE A 35 -7.34 -14.51 2.07
N GLU A 36 -8.26 -15.35 2.57
CA GLU A 36 -8.16 -16.81 2.52
C GLU A 36 -8.54 -17.40 1.14
N SER A 37 -9.10 -16.59 0.23
CA SER A 37 -9.44 -17.05 -1.12
C SER A 37 -8.21 -17.55 -1.88
N PRO A 38 -8.25 -18.74 -2.50
CA PRO A 38 -7.11 -19.31 -3.21
C PRO A 38 -6.66 -18.44 -4.40
N ILE A 39 -7.57 -17.65 -4.97
CA ILE A 39 -7.25 -16.71 -6.05
C ILE A 39 -6.47 -15.52 -5.50
N ILE A 40 -6.93 -14.94 -4.40
CA ILE A 40 -6.29 -13.80 -3.75
C ILE A 40 -4.90 -14.21 -3.23
N GLN A 41 -4.76 -15.40 -2.63
CA GLN A 41 -3.48 -15.92 -2.19
C GLN A 41 -2.47 -16.08 -3.34
N LYS A 42 -2.92 -16.58 -4.52
CA LYS A 42 -2.05 -16.70 -5.70
C LYS A 42 -1.56 -15.33 -6.18
N ILE A 43 -2.46 -14.37 -6.31
CA ILE A 43 -2.12 -13.00 -6.72
C ILE A 43 -1.18 -12.36 -5.71
N TRP A 44 -1.46 -12.51 -4.42
CA TRP A 44 -0.63 -12.00 -3.34
C TRP A 44 0.78 -12.61 -3.37
N ASN A 45 0.89 -13.92 -3.61
CA ASN A 45 2.19 -14.58 -3.67
C ASN A 45 3.03 -14.07 -4.85
N ILE A 46 2.42 -13.91 -6.03
CA ILE A 46 3.10 -13.30 -7.20
C ILE A 46 3.55 -11.88 -6.89
N PHE A 47 2.68 -11.09 -6.27
CA PHE A 47 2.99 -9.73 -5.86
C PHE A 47 4.16 -9.69 -4.86
N VAL A 48 4.14 -10.54 -3.82
CA VAL A 48 5.20 -10.62 -2.81
C VAL A 48 6.53 -11.02 -3.43
N VAL A 49 6.53 -11.99 -4.36
CA VAL A 49 7.75 -12.37 -5.10
C VAL A 49 8.26 -11.21 -5.94
N GLY A 50 7.40 -10.58 -6.75
CA GLY A 50 7.76 -9.42 -7.55
C GLY A 50 8.30 -8.26 -6.71
N TRP A 51 7.68 -8.03 -5.55
CA TRP A 51 8.11 -7.03 -4.59
C TRP A 51 9.51 -7.34 -4.05
N LYS A 52 9.73 -8.54 -3.50
CA LYS A 52 11.01 -8.92 -2.89
C LYS A 52 12.15 -8.98 -3.90
N THR A 53 11.90 -9.51 -5.09
CA THR A 53 12.94 -9.75 -6.09
C THR A 53 13.33 -8.48 -6.83
N TYR A 54 12.38 -7.59 -7.11
CA TYR A 54 12.64 -6.43 -7.98
C TYR A 54 12.45 -5.10 -7.26
N LEU A 55 11.29 -4.88 -6.65
CA LEU A 55 10.94 -3.57 -6.12
C LEU A 55 11.70 -3.22 -4.84
N GLN A 56 11.87 -4.18 -3.92
CA GLN A 56 12.59 -3.99 -2.68
C GLN A 56 14.06 -3.57 -2.90
N PRO A 57 14.89 -4.31 -3.68
CA PRO A 57 16.26 -3.89 -3.94
C PRO A 57 16.34 -2.58 -4.72
N PHE A 58 15.40 -2.32 -5.63
CA PHE A 58 15.33 -1.04 -6.34
C PHE A 58 15.03 0.15 -5.41
N VAL A 59 14.03 0.02 -4.54
CA VAL A 59 13.69 1.04 -3.53
C VAL A 59 14.86 1.26 -2.58
N MET A 60 15.54 0.19 -2.17
CA MET A 60 16.73 0.28 -1.33
C MET A 60 17.88 1.01 -2.02
N TYR A 61 18.11 0.72 -3.31
CA TYR A 61 19.09 1.44 -4.14
C TYR A 61 18.74 2.93 -4.25
N LEU A 62 17.49 3.26 -4.56
CA LEU A 62 17.06 4.66 -4.61
C LEU A 62 17.28 5.36 -3.27
N TRP A 63 16.90 4.71 -2.17
CA TRP A 63 17.07 5.27 -0.83
C TRP A 63 18.54 5.50 -0.47
N THR A 64 19.43 4.57 -0.79
CA THR A 64 20.88 4.74 -0.54
C THR A 64 21.48 5.79 -1.46
N SER A 65 21.07 5.87 -2.72
CA SER A 65 21.52 6.92 -3.64
C SER A 65 21.09 8.32 -3.17
N PHE A 66 19.82 8.51 -2.80
CA PHE A 66 19.34 9.81 -2.33
C PHE A 66 19.98 10.24 -1.00
N ASN A 67 20.16 9.31 -0.04
CA ASN A 67 20.82 9.64 1.22
C ASN A 67 22.35 9.79 1.06
N GLY A 68 22.96 9.07 0.12
CA GLY A 68 24.38 9.20 -0.22
C GLY A 68 24.69 10.50 -0.96
N LEU A 69 23.75 11.05 -1.73
CA LEU A 69 23.83 12.37 -2.38
C LEU A 69 23.57 13.54 -1.43
N SER A 70 23.12 13.29 -0.20
CA SER A 70 22.82 14.33 0.80
C SER A 70 23.99 14.61 1.76
N LYS A 71 25.17 14.05 1.51
CA LYS A 71 26.44 14.37 2.20
C LYS A 71 27.39 15.05 1.24
#